data_AF-A0ABD3ILV3-F1
#
_entry.id   AF-A0ABD3ILV3-F1
#
_cell.length_a   1.000
_cell.length_b   1.000
_cell.length_c   1.000
_cell.angle_alpha   90.00
_cell.angle_beta   90.00
_cell.angle_gamma   90.00
#
_symmetry.space_group_name_H-M   'P 1'
#
loop_
_entity.id
_entity.type
_entity.pdbx_description
1 polymer ?
#
loop_
_entity_poly.entity_id
_entity_poly.type
_entity_poly.pdbx_seq_one_letter_code
_entity_poly.pdbx_strand_id
1 'polypeptide(L)'
;MGLPWYRVHTVVLNDPGRLLSVHIMHTALVAAVFDPSDPVLDPMWRQGMFVIPFMTRLGITNSWGGWSITGGTITNPGIWSYEGVAGAHIEFSGLCFLAAIWHWVYWDLEIFCDERTGKPSLDLSKNLLWCNYFLFFHFINV
;
A
#
# COMPACT_ATOMS: atom_id res chain seq x y z
N MET A 1 16.66 -31.60 -7.07
CA MET A 1 16.70 -30.56 -8.13
C MET A 1 16.12 -29.30 -7.52
N GLY A 2 16.80 -28.15 -7.66
CA GLY A 2 16.32 -26.88 -7.11
C GLY A 2 15.06 -26.36 -7.82
N LEU A 3 14.40 -25.36 -7.22
CA LEU A 3 13.27 -24.67 -7.86
C LEU A 3 13.76 -23.88 -9.09
N PRO A 4 13.03 -23.92 -10.22
CA PRO A 4 13.27 -23.00 -11.34
C PRO A 4 13.08 -21.54 -10.92
N TRP A 5 13.82 -20.61 -11.53
CA TRP A 5 13.82 -19.18 -11.18
C TRP A 5 12.42 -18.54 -11.22
N TYR A 6 11.57 -18.95 -12.15
CA TYR A 6 10.21 -18.41 -12.31
C TYR A 6 9.21 -18.97 -11.27
N ARG A 7 9.64 -19.90 -10.41
CA ARG A 7 8.81 -20.50 -9.35
C ARG A 7 9.25 -20.10 -7.95
N VAL A 8 10.18 -19.16 -7.79
CA VAL A 8 10.69 -18.80 -6.44
C VAL A 8 9.58 -18.34 -5.49
N HIS A 9 8.50 -17.75 -5.99
CA HIS A 9 7.37 -17.32 -5.16
C HIS A 9 6.46 -18.46 -4.68
N THR A 10 6.59 -19.70 -5.20
CA THR A 10 5.74 -20.80 -4.72
C THR A 10 6.05 -21.20 -3.28
N VAL A 11 7.17 -20.74 -2.71
CA VAL A 11 7.58 -21.03 -1.33
C VAL A 11 6.63 -20.45 -0.28
N VAL A 12 5.90 -19.38 -0.60
CA VAL A 12 4.96 -18.73 0.35
C VAL A 12 3.53 -19.26 0.25
N LEU A 13 3.23 -20.19 -0.67
CA LEU A 13 1.84 -20.64 -0.91
C LEU A 13 1.22 -21.38 0.27
N ASN A 14 2.01 -22.12 1.04
CA ASN A 14 1.56 -22.85 2.24
C ASN A 14 2.00 -22.17 3.55
N ASP A 15 2.50 -20.93 3.47
CA ASP A 15 2.97 -20.15 4.62
C ASP A 15 2.17 -18.85 4.70
N PRO A 16 1.03 -18.84 5.41
CA PRO A 16 0.12 -17.69 5.48
C PRO A 16 0.76 -16.45 6.10
N GLY A 17 1.69 -16.61 7.06
CA GLY A 17 2.40 -15.49 7.68
C GLY A 17 3.32 -14.79 6.69
N ARG A 18 4.10 -15.55 5.91
CA ARG A 18 4.96 -14.98 4.86
C ARG A 18 4.17 -14.52 3.65
N LEU A 19 3.05 -15.16 3.33
CA LEU A 19 2.13 -14.71 2.30
C LEU A 19 1.59 -13.31 2.66
N LEU A 20 1.18 -13.08 3.91
CA LEU A 20 0.76 -11.76 4.37
C LEU A 20 1.89 -10.74 4.28
N SER A 21 3.10 -11.11 4.72
CA SER A 21 4.29 -10.25 4.62
C SER A 21 4.57 -9.76 3.20
N VAL A 22 4.54 -10.64 2.19
CA VAL A 22 4.80 -10.24 0.79
C VAL A 22 3.68 -9.35 0.24
N HIS A 23 2.43 -9.54 0.67
CA HIS A 23 1.33 -8.65 0.30
C HIS A 23 1.49 -7.26 0.93
N ILE A 24 1.91 -7.19 2.21
CA ILE A 24 2.19 -5.91 2.87
C ILE A 24 3.39 -5.22 2.21
N MET A 25 4.44 -5.97 1.84
CA MET A 25 5.58 -5.44 1.08
C MET A 25 5.14 -4.87 -0.27
N HIS A 26 4.30 -5.59 -1.01
CA HIS A 26 3.74 -5.08 -2.25
C HIS A 26 2.95 -3.78 -2.04
N THR A 27 2.12 -3.71 -0.99
CA THR A 27 1.40 -2.48 -0.61
C THR A 27 2.35 -1.33 -0.28
N ALA A 28 3.44 -1.59 0.45
CA ALA A 28 4.46 -0.59 0.76
C ALA A 28 5.11 -0.04 -0.52
N LEU A 29 5.44 -0.92 -1.47
CA LEU A 29 6.02 -0.53 -2.76
C LEU A 29 5.05 0.31 -3.59
N VAL A 30 3.76 -0.08 -3.63
CA VAL A 30 2.72 0.69 -4.33
C VAL A 30 2.51 2.07 -3.68
N ALA A 31 2.59 2.15 -2.36
CA ALA A 31 2.46 3.42 -1.64
C ALA A 31 3.68 4.36 -1.81
N ALA A 32 4.85 3.81 -2.19
CA ALA A 32 6.08 4.57 -2.41
C ALA A 32 6.52 4.58 -3.89
N VAL A 33 5.58 4.50 -4.85
CA VAL A 33 5.92 4.58 -6.29
C VAL A 33 6.44 5.98 -6.62
N PHE A 34 7.75 6.11 -6.44
CA PHE A 34 8.62 7.09 -7.04
C PHE A 34 9.57 6.29 -7.94
N ASP A 35 9.56 6.56 -9.25
CA ASP A 35 10.47 5.87 -10.18
C ASP A 35 11.74 6.73 -10.38
N PRO A 36 12.89 6.34 -9.81
CA PRO A 36 14.14 7.07 -9.99
C PRO A 36 14.87 6.69 -11.29
N SER A 37 14.33 5.77 -12.11
CA SER A 37 15.03 5.16 -13.24
C SER A 37 15.39 6.16 -14.34
N ASP A 38 14.62 7.25 -14.48
CA ASP A 38 14.89 8.29 -15.47
C ASP A 38 14.71 9.71 -14.90
N PRO A 39 15.75 10.28 -14.27
CA PRO A 39 15.70 11.63 -13.72
C PRO A 39 15.65 12.74 -14.78
N VAL A 40 15.83 12.40 -16.07
CA VAL A 40 15.88 13.37 -17.17
C VAL A 40 14.51 13.47 -17.86
N LEU A 41 13.89 12.34 -18.20
CA LEU A 41 12.62 12.30 -18.92
C LEU A 41 11.42 11.98 -18.03
N ASP A 42 11.60 11.45 -16.82
CA ASP A 42 10.53 11.26 -15.84
C ASP A 42 10.88 11.82 -14.44
N PRO A 43 11.21 13.11 -14.33
CA PRO A 43 11.51 13.73 -13.04
C PRO A 43 10.27 13.81 -12.14
N MET A 44 10.49 14.01 -10.82
CA MET A 44 9.44 14.08 -9.79
C MET A 44 8.23 14.95 -10.17
N TRP A 45 8.48 16.08 -10.84
CA TRP A 45 7.43 17.02 -11.25
C TRP A 45 6.57 16.51 -12.42
N ARG A 46 7.04 15.53 -13.19
CA ARG A 46 6.29 14.85 -14.27
C ARG A 46 5.47 13.67 -13.72
N GLN A 47 6.02 12.91 -12.78
CA GLN A 47 5.29 11.87 -12.03
C GLN A 47 4.15 12.47 -11.18
N GLY A 48 4.38 13.65 -10.59
CA GLY A 48 3.34 14.42 -9.91
C GLY A 48 2.16 14.79 -10.82
N MET A 49 2.39 15.06 -12.11
CA MET A 49 1.31 15.44 -13.05
C MET A 49 0.37 14.29 -13.44
N PHE A 50 0.78 13.02 -13.34
CA PHE A 50 -0.13 11.90 -13.58
C PHE A 50 -1.12 11.73 -12.41
N VAL A 51 -0.65 11.93 -11.17
CA VAL A 51 -1.46 11.74 -9.96
C VAL A 51 -2.21 13.00 -9.51
N ILE A 52 -1.77 14.20 -9.91
CA ILE A 52 -2.44 15.48 -9.60
C ILE A 52 -3.93 15.46 -9.96
N PRO A 53 -4.37 15.03 -11.17
CA PRO A 53 -5.79 14.98 -11.51
C PRO A 53 -6.62 14.10 -10.57
N PHE A 54 -6.06 13.00 -10.06
CA PHE A 54 -6.74 12.12 -9.10
C PHE A 54 -6.87 12.78 -7.72
N MET A 55 -5.81 13.44 -7.25
CA MET A 55 -5.84 14.22 -6.00
C MET A 55 -6.80 15.41 -6.09
N THR A 56 -6.77 16.14 -7.20
CA THR A 56 -7.67 17.27 -7.47
C THR A 56 -9.13 16.85 -7.58
N ARG A 57 -9.42 15.68 -8.18
CA ARG A 57 -10.78 15.12 -8.23
C ARG A 57 -11.36 14.88 -6.82
N LEU A 58 -10.52 14.54 -5.86
CA LEU A 58 -10.90 14.31 -4.46
C LEU A 58 -10.81 15.56 -3.58
N GLY A 59 -10.56 16.74 -4.18
CA GLY A 59 -10.61 18.04 -3.50
C GLY A 59 -9.26 18.63 -3.07
N ILE A 60 -8.14 17.94 -3.31
CA ILE A 60 -6.80 18.48 -3.02
C ILE A 60 -6.39 19.44 -4.14
N THR A 61 -6.39 20.74 -3.83
CA THR A 61 -6.22 21.80 -4.83
C THR A 61 -5.02 22.72 -4.56
N ASN A 62 -4.43 22.63 -3.36
CA ASN A 62 -3.50 23.62 -2.83
C ASN A 62 -2.13 23.01 -2.54
N SER A 63 -1.09 23.84 -2.67
CA SER A 63 0.30 23.49 -2.38
C SER A 63 0.87 24.31 -1.22
N TRP A 64 1.78 23.72 -0.44
CA TRP A 64 2.64 24.41 0.52
C TRP A 64 3.54 25.48 -0.11
N GLY A 65 3.74 25.42 -1.43
CA GLY A 65 4.37 26.47 -2.23
C GLY A 65 3.51 27.72 -2.45
N GLY A 66 2.33 27.81 -1.84
CA GLY A 66 1.49 29.02 -1.84
C GLY A 66 0.68 29.23 -3.12
N TRP A 67 0.54 28.20 -3.95
CA TRP A 67 -0.26 28.23 -5.17
C TRP A 67 -1.39 27.20 -5.12
N SER A 68 -2.45 27.47 -5.88
CA SER A 68 -3.57 26.56 -6.11
C SER A 68 -3.68 26.19 -7.58
N ILE A 69 -4.19 25.00 -7.88
CA ILE A 69 -4.36 24.50 -9.25
C ILE A 69 -5.30 25.37 -10.10
N THR A 70 -6.19 26.15 -9.46
CA THR A 70 -7.07 27.11 -10.10
C THR A 70 -6.41 28.47 -10.37
N GLY A 71 -5.10 28.59 -10.15
CA GLY A 71 -4.33 29.82 -10.40
C GLY A 71 -4.38 30.86 -9.27
N GLY A 72 -4.95 30.51 -8.11
CA GLY A 72 -4.98 31.37 -6.93
C GLY A 72 -3.68 31.32 -6.10
N THR A 73 -3.39 32.39 -5.37
CA THR A 73 -2.36 32.40 -4.32
C THR A 73 -2.98 32.07 -2.96
N ILE A 74 -2.29 31.24 -2.19
CA ILE A 74 -2.78 30.75 -0.89
C ILE A 74 -1.72 30.97 0.17
N THR A 75 -2.13 31.56 1.29
CA THR A 75 -1.26 31.83 2.44
C THR A 75 -1.26 30.69 3.47
N ASN A 76 -2.34 29.89 3.53
CA ASN A 76 -2.43 28.75 4.41
C ASN A 76 -3.14 27.56 3.73
N PRO A 77 -2.40 26.67 3.06
CA PRO A 77 -2.93 25.49 2.37
C PRO A 77 -3.39 24.36 3.32
N GLY A 78 -3.10 24.43 4.62
CA GLY A 78 -3.44 23.39 5.59
C GLY A 78 -2.58 22.12 5.48
N ILE A 79 -2.94 21.08 6.26
CA ILE A 79 -2.20 19.81 6.31
C ILE A 79 -2.38 18.98 5.02
N TRP A 80 -3.58 19.02 4.43
CA TRP A 80 -3.92 18.24 3.23
C TRP A 80 -3.65 19.04 1.94
N SER A 81 -2.36 19.31 1.68
CA SER A 81 -1.87 19.80 0.39
C SER A 81 -1.37 18.65 -0.49
N TYR A 82 -0.97 18.92 -1.74
CA TYR A 82 -0.29 17.93 -2.57
C TYR A 82 0.94 17.32 -1.87
N GLU A 83 1.73 18.15 -1.18
CA GLU A 83 2.89 17.71 -0.41
C GLU A 83 2.48 16.92 0.84
N GLY A 84 1.41 17.32 1.52
CA GLY A 84 0.88 16.59 2.68
C GLY A 84 0.41 15.18 2.32
N VAL A 85 -0.29 15.02 1.19
CA VAL A 85 -0.71 13.71 0.68
C VAL A 85 0.51 12.86 0.30
N ALA A 86 1.51 13.44 -0.36
CA ALA A 86 2.75 12.75 -0.68
C ALA A 86 3.51 12.29 0.58
N GLY A 87 3.61 13.16 1.59
CA GLY A 87 4.22 12.85 2.88
C GLY A 87 3.52 11.69 3.60
N ALA A 88 2.18 11.73 3.66
CA ALA A 88 1.38 10.66 4.27
C ALA A 88 1.61 9.29 3.60
N HIS A 89 1.74 9.24 2.26
CA HIS A 89 2.01 7.98 1.55
C HIS A 89 3.42 7.45 1.81
N ILE A 90 4.43 8.32 1.94
CA ILE A 90 5.80 7.92 2.29
C ILE A 90 5.85 7.35 3.72
N GLU A 91 5.23 8.04 4.68
CA GLU A 91 5.16 7.56 6.06
C GLU A 91 4.41 6.22 6.15
N PHE A 92 3.28 6.11 5.46
CA PHE A 92 2.51 4.87 5.37
C PHE A 92 3.33 3.72 4.76
N SER A 93 4.07 3.99 3.68
CA SER A 93 4.96 2.99 3.07
C SER A 93 6.02 2.50 4.06
N GLY A 94 6.64 3.40 4.82
CA GLY A 94 7.60 3.05 5.86
C GLY A 94 7.01 2.16 6.95
N LEU A 95 5.80 2.46 7.42
CA LEU A 95 5.09 1.64 8.40
C LEU A 95 4.75 0.25 7.84
N CYS A 96 4.26 0.19 6.60
CA CYS A 96 3.98 -1.08 5.92
C CYS A 96 5.27 -1.91 5.74
N PHE A 97 6.40 -1.28 5.39
CA PHE A 97 7.67 -1.97 5.24
C PHE A 97 8.13 -2.63 6.56
N LEU A 98 8.02 -1.92 7.69
CA LEU A 98 8.32 -2.48 9.01
C LEU A 98 7.37 -3.62 9.38
N ALA A 99 6.07 -3.46 9.09
CA ALA A 99 5.08 -4.52 9.31
C ALA A 99 5.36 -5.76 8.46
N ALA A 100 5.80 -5.60 7.22
CA ALA A 100 6.19 -6.71 6.35
C ALA A 100 7.37 -7.49 6.94
N ILE A 101 8.40 -6.80 7.45
CA ILE A 101 9.53 -7.46 8.13
C ILE A 101 9.05 -8.23 9.35
N TRP A 102 8.19 -7.62 10.18
CA TRP A 102 7.65 -8.27 11.37
C TRP A 102 6.90 -9.56 11.02
N HIS A 103 5.97 -9.51 10.05
CA HIS A 103 5.20 -10.68 9.62
C HIS A 103 6.06 -11.75 8.93
N TRP A 104 7.19 -11.37 8.33
CA TRP A 104 8.13 -12.33 7.76
C TRP A 104 8.85 -13.12 8.86
N VAL A 105 9.30 -12.43 9.90
CA VAL A 105 10.04 -13.02 11.03
C VAL A 105 9.11 -13.85 11.90
N TYR A 106 7.94 -13.30 12.26
CA TYR A 106 6.93 -13.93 13.10
C TYR A 106 5.84 -14.59 12.24
N TRP A 107 6.24 -15.55 11.41
CA TRP A 107 5.34 -16.22 10.48
C TRP A 107 4.50 -17.34 11.15
N ASP A 108 5.04 -17.99 12.19
CA ASP A 108 4.43 -19.13 12.90
C ASP A 108 3.52 -18.67 14.05
N LEU A 109 2.42 -18.00 13.70
CA LEU A 109 1.40 -17.59 14.67
C LEU A 109 0.31 -18.65 14.78
N GLU A 110 -0.16 -18.93 16.01
CA GLU A 110 -1.23 -19.89 16.28
C GLU A 110 -2.52 -19.59 15.51
N ILE A 111 -2.82 -18.32 15.23
CA ILE A 111 -3.99 -17.89 14.44
C ILE A 111 -4.01 -18.45 13.02
N PHE A 112 -2.85 -18.82 12.48
CA PHE A 112 -2.72 -19.41 11.16
C PHE A 112 -2.75 -20.93 11.18
N CYS A 113 -2.71 -21.55 12.35
CA CYS A 113 -2.77 -22.99 12.52
C CYS A 113 -4.19 -23.44 12.87
N ASP A 114 -4.66 -24.49 12.20
CA ASP A 114 -5.89 -25.17 12.61
C ASP A 114 -5.67 -25.87 13.95
N GLU A 115 -6.42 -25.50 14.98
CA GLU A 115 -6.35 -26.10 16.33
C GLU A 115 -6.52 -27.62 16.31
N ARG A 116 -7.25 -28.17 15.33
CA ARG A 116 -7.52 -29.61 15.23
C ARG A 116 -6.39 -30.39 14.56
N THR A 117 -5.64 -29.76 13.65
CA THR A 117 -4.66 -30.46 12.81
C THR A 117 -3.23 -29.96 12.98
N GLY A 118 -3.02 -28.82 13.64
CA GLY A 118 -1.72 -28.15 13.81
C GLY A 118 -1.10 -27.71 12.48
N LYS A 119 -1.88 -27.68 11.39
CA LYS A 119 -1.40 -27.31 10.06
C LYS A 119 -1.83 -25.89 9.72
N PRO A 120 -1.04 -25.17 8.90
CA PRO A 120 -1.44 -23.86 8.41
C PRO A 120 -2.75 -24.01 7.63
N SER A 121 -3.77 -23.26 8.03
CA SER A 121 -5.08 -23.25 7.38
C SER A 121 -5.62 -21.83 7.28
N LEU A 122 -6.17 -21.49 6.12
CA LEU A 122 -6.85 -20.23 5.87
C LEU A 122 -8.30 -20.53 5.50
N ASP A 123 -9.24 -20.08 6.33
CA ASP A 123 -10.65 -20.05 5.94
C ASP A 123 -10.90 -18.90 4.97
N LEU A 124 -10.74 -19.20 3.68
CA LEU A 124 -10.92 -18.26 2.58
C LEU A 124 -12.37 -17.77 2.46
N SER A 125 -13.36 -18.60 2.81
CA SER A 125 -14.78 -18.24 2.66
C SER A 125 -15.17 -17.14 3.64
N LYS A 126 -14.69 -17.23 4.88
CA LYS A 126 -15.01 -16.26 5.92
C LYS A 126 -14.15 -15.00 5.81
N ASN A 127 -12.84 -15.15 5.66
CA ASN A 127 -11.91 -14.00 5.66
C ASN A 127 -11.92 -13.23 4.33
N LEU A 128 -11.82 -13.94 3.21
CA LEU A 128 -11.64 -13.30 1.90
C LEU A 128 -12.95 -12.76 1.35
N LEU A 129 -14.05 -13.49 1.55
CA LEU A 129 -15.33 -13.19 0.91
C LEU A 129 -16.31 -12.42 1.80
N TRP A 130 -16.33 -12.62 3.12
CA TRP A 130 -17.31 -11.97 3.99
C TRP A 130 -16.76 -10.72 4.67
N CYS A 131 -15.62 -10.82 5.36
CA CYS A 131 -15.04 -9.66 6.06
C CYS A 131 -14.66 -8.52 5.10
N ASN A 132 -13.95 -8.82 4.00
CA ASN A 132 -13.56 -7.78 3.03
C ASN A 132 -14.77 -7.15 2.33
N TYR A 133 -15.78 -7.96 2.01
CA TYR A 133 -16.98 -7.49 1.34
C TYR A 133 -17.81 -6.61 2.27
N PHE A 134 -17.97 -7.01 3.53
CA PHE A 134 -18.64 -6.17 4.52
C PHE A 134 -17.92 -4.81 4.71
N LEU A 135 -16.60 -4.81 4.84
CA LEU A 135 -15.80 -3.58 4.92
C LEU A 135 -15.99 -2.69 3.68
N PHE A 136 -15.95 -3.28 2.48
CA PHE A 136 -16.15 -2.55 1.23
C PHE A 136 -17.54 -1.90 1.15
N PHE A 137 -18.60 -2.62 1.54
CA PHE A 137 -19.97 -2.09 1.54
C PHE A 137 -20.19 -1.01 2.60
N HIS A 138 -19.54 -1.11 3.76
CA HIS A 138 -19.67 -0.11 4.80
C HIS A 138 -19.07 1.24 4.37
N PHE A 139 -17.93 1.23 3.66
CA PHE A 139 -17.26 2.46 3.21
C PHE A 139 -17.88 3.12 1.97
N ILE A 140 -18.70 2.42 1.18
CA ILE A 140 -19.37 3.00 0.00
C ILE A 140 -20.70 3.68 0.36
N ASN A 141 -21.29 3.35 1.52
CA ASN A 141 -22.58 3.88 1.95
C ASN A 141 -22.49 5.06 2.92
N VAL A 142 -21.34 5.72 3.01
CA VAL A 142 -21.11 6.98 3.74
C VAL A 142 -20.63 8.03 2.75
#